data_AF-A0A9E2XNG2-F1
#
_entry.id   AF-A0A9E2XNG2-F1
#
_cell.length_a   1.000
_cell.length_b   1.000
_cell.length_c   1.000
_cell.angle_alpha   90.00
_cell.angle_beta   90.00
_cell.angle_gamma   90.00
#
_symmetry.space_group_name_H-M   'P 1'
#
loop_
_entity.id
_entity.type
_entity.pdbx_description
1 polymer ?
#
loop_
_entity_poly.entity_id
_entity_poly.type
_entity_poly.pdbx_seq_one_letter_code
_entity_poly.pdbx_strand_id
1 'polypeptide(L)'
;MKTTLDLNDQLLASAKALAAQQRTSLTRVIEEGLQLRLRAKAAEPSQSRKRLPIFKGRGGLVAGVEPRSNKALLEALGDDA
;
A
#
# COMPACT_ATOMS: atom_id res chain seq x y z
N MET A 1 -9.47 22.13 3.16
CA MET A 1 -8.91 23.43 2.71
C MET A 1 -9.36 23.66 1.27
N LYS A 2 -9.63 24.90 0.84
CA LYS A 2 -9.91 25.22 -0.57
C LYS A 2 -8.64 25.75 -1.23
N THR A 3 -8.24 25.16 -2.34
CA THR A 3 -7.07 25.57 -3.11
C THR A 3 -7.47 25.67 -4.58
N THR A 4 -7.00 26.72 -5.26
CA THR A 4 -7.18 26.88 -6.71
C THR A 4 -5.92 26.40 -7.41
N LEU A 5 -6.06 25.54 -8.41
CA LEU A 5 -4.96 24.95 -9.17
C LEU A 5 -5.18 25.23 -10.65
N ASP A 6 -4.10 25.51 -11.38
CA ASP A 6 -4.11 25.51 -12.84
C ASP A 6 -3.81 24.07 -13.32
N LEU A 7 -4.68 23.53 -14.17
CA LEU A 7 -4.64 22.14 -14.62
C LEU A 7 -4.86 22.09 -16.14
N ASN A 8 -4.10 21.24 -16.81
CA ASN A 8 -4.34 20.95 -18.22
C ASN A 8 -5.77 20.40 -18.43
N ASP A 9 -6.47 20.93 -19.44
CA ASP A 9 -7.87 20.58 -19.73
C ASP A 9 -8.09 19.10 -20.02
N GLN A 10 -7.17 18.44 -20.73
CA GLN A 10 -7.26 17.00 -21.00
C GLN A 10 -7.11 16.17 -19.73
N LEU A 11 -6.23 16.61 -18.81
CA LEU A 11 -6.08 15.97 -17.51
C LEU A 11 -7.36 16.14 -16.67
N LEU A 12 -7.94 17.34 -16.65
CA LEU A 12 -9.19 17.62 -15.95
C LEU A 12 -10.34 16.78 -16.52
N ALA A 13 -10.46 16.66 -17.84
CA ALA A 13 -11.47 15.84 -18.50
C ALA A 13 -11.33 14.35 -18.12
N SER A 14 -10.10 13.84 -18.14
CA SER A 14 -9.80 12.45 -17.77
C SER A 14 -10.13 12.17 -16.30
N ALA A 15 -9.77 13.08 -15.40
CA ALA A 15 -10.06 12.95 -13.98
C ALA A 15 -11.57 12.97 -13.68
N LYS A 16 -12.34 13.82 -14.39
CA LYS A 16 -13.81 13.85 -14.29
C LYS A 16 -14.45 12.54 -14.77
N ALA A 17 -13.98 12.00 -15.90
CA ALA A 17 -14.45 10.73 -16.43
C ALA A 17 -14.21 9.59 -15.44
N LEU A 18 -13.01 9.55 -14.84
CA LEU A 18 -12.66 8.56 -13.81
C LEU A 18 -13.55 8.69 -12.56
N ALA A 19 -13.76 9.92 -12.08
CA ALA A 19 -14.61 10.19 -10.91
C ALA A 19 -16.05 9.70 -11.14
N ALA A 20 -16.61 9.96 -12.33
CA ALA A 20 -17.94 9.51 -12.71
C ALA A 20 -18.02 7.98 -12.79
N GLN A 21 -17.04 7.33 -13.42
CA GLN A 21 -16.97 5.87 -13.53
C GLN A 21 -16.91 5.19 -12.15
N GLN A 22 -16.15 5.76 -11.23
CA GLN A 22 -15.96 5.24 -9.88
C GLN A 22 -17.04 5.70 -8.89
N ARG A 23 -18.02 6.50 -9.32
CA ARG A 23 -19.07 7.10 -8.46
C ARG A 23 -18.47 7.84 -7.25
N THR A 24 -17.40 8.59 -7.49
CA THR A 24 -16.68 9.36 -6.48
C THR A 24 -16.57 10.83 -6.89
N SER A 25 -16.02 11.68 -6.03
CA SER A 25 -15.82 13.09 -6.35
C SER A 25 -14.49 13.34 -7.07
N LEU A 26 -14.44 14.40 -7.90
CA LEU A 26 -13.19 14.86 -8.51
C LEU A 26 -12.14 15.19 -7.44
N THR A 27 -12.57 15.80 -6.33
CA THR A 27 -11.70 16.09 -5.18
C THR A 27 -11.03 14.83 -4.64
N ARG A 28 -11.79 13.74 -4.48
CA ARG A 28 -11.25 12.46 -4.01
C ARG A 28 -10.16 11.92 -4.94
N VAL A 29 -10.40 11.94 -6.25
CA VAL A 29 -9.43 11.51 -7.26
C VAL A 29 -8.15 12.34 -7.19
N ILE A 30 -8.27 13.67 -7.05
CA ILE A 30 -7.12 14.58 -6.93
C ILE A 30 -6.32 14.31 -5.65
N GLU A 31 -7.01 14.16 -4.51
CA GLU A 31 -6.37 13.89 -3.22
C GLU A 31 -5.64 12.54 -3.21
N GLU A 32 -6.25 11.48 -3.75
CA GLU A 32 -5.62 10.16 -3.84
C GLU A 32 -4.38 10.19 -4.73
N GLY A 33 -4.45 10.85 -5.89
CA GLY A 33 -3.29 11.05 -6.77
C GLY A 33 -2.14 11.81 -6.08
N LEU A 34 -2.46 12.87 -5.34
CA LEU A 34 -1.47 13.64 -4.59
C LEU A 34 -0.83 12.79 -3.47
N GLN A 35 -1.64 12.04 -2.71
CA GLN A 35 -1.15 11.13 -1.68
C GLN A 35 -0.22 10.07 -2.25
N LEU A 36 -0.55 9.46 -3.39
CA LEU A 36 0.30 8.49 -4.06
C LEU A 36 1.66 9.09 -4.43
N ARG A 37 1.69 10.31 -4.98
CA ARG A 37 2.93 10.99 -5.35
C ARG A 37 3.80 11.34 -4.14
N LEU A 38 3.17 11.81 -3.06
CA LEU A 38 3.87 12.16 -1.82
C LEU A 38 4.42 10.91 -1.10
N ARG A 39 3.66 9.82 -1.08
CA ARG A 39 4.12 8.53 -0.54
C ARG A 39 5.29 7.96 -1.33
N ALA A 40 5.23 8.00 -2.65
CA ALA A 40 6.33 7.55 -3.52
C ALA A 40 7.61 8.35 -3.26
N LYS A 41 7.50 9.68 -3.06
CA LYS A 41 8.63 10.54 -2.70
C LYS A 41 9.18 10.22 -1.29
N ALA A 42 8.31 9.94 -0.33
CA ALA A 42 8.73 9.55 1.02
C ALA A 42 9.43 8.17 1.05
N ALA A 43 9.15 7.31 0.07
CA ALA A 43 9.76 5.99 -0.09
C ALA A 43 11.09 5.99 -0.86
N GLU A 44 11.65 7.16 -1.21
CA GLU A 44 13.04 7.31 -1.67
C GLU A 44 14.01 6.64 -0.66
N PRO A 45 15.16 6.08 -1.10
CA PRO A 45 15.76 4.85 -0.57
C PRO A 45 16.44 4.91 0.81
N SER A 46 16.07 5.85 1.69
CA SER A 46 16.57 5.87 3.08
C SER A 46 16.10 4.66 3.88
N GLN A 47 14.96 4.05 3.52
CA GLN A 47 14.66 2.69 3.92
C GLN A 47 15.30 1.76 2.92
N SER A 48 16.56 1.41 3.17
CA SER A 48 17.21 0.28 2.49
C SER A 48 16.19 -0.85 2.41
N ARG A 49 15.86 -1.27 1.19
CA ARG A 49 14.85 -2.30 0.94
C ARG A 49 15.27 -3.50 1.77
N LYS A 50 14.60 -3.73 2.92
CA LYS A 50 14.97 -4.81 3.83
C LYS A 50 14.93 -6.08 2.98
N ARG A 51 16.07 -6.73 2.82
CA ARG A 51 16.12 -8.02 2.12
C ARG A 51 15.37 -8.99 3.01
N LEU A 52 14.11 -9.23 2.69
CA LEU A 52 13.34 -10.28 3.34
C LEU A 52 14.03 -11.60 3.02
N PRO A 53 14.38 -12.41 4.04
CA PRO A 53 14.99 -13.71 3.80
C PRO A 53 14.03 -14.58 2.98
N ILE A 54 14.51 -15.12 1.86
CA ILE A 54 13.74 -16.07 1.06
C ILE A 54 14.06 -17.46 1.59
N PHE A 55 13.05 -18.17 2.09
CA PHE A 55 13.19 -19.56 2.50
C PHE A 55 13.34 -20.45 1.26
N LYS A 56 14.52 -21.07 1.08
CA LYS A 56 14.85 -21.95 -0.07
C LYS A 56 14.46 -23.43 0.12
N GLY A 57 13.50 -23.73 0.99
CA GLY A 57 13.03 -25.10 1.26
C GLY A 57 11.84 -25.53 0.39
N ARG A 58 11.31 -26.73 0.64
CA ARG A 58 10.08 -27.26 -0.02
C ARG A 58 8.77 -26.63 0.49
N GLY A 59 8.85 -25.55 1.28
CA GLY A 59 7.71 -24.98 1.99
C GLY A 59 7.34 -25.77 3.25
N GLY A 60 6.15 -25.48 3.79
CA GLY A 60 5.65 -26.08 5.03
C GLY A 60 5.86 -25.19 6.26
N LEU A 61 5.13 -25.52 7.33
CA LEU A 61 5.34 -24.90 8.64
C LEU A 61 6.57 -25.49 9.31
N VAL A 62 7.13 -24.75 10.25
CA VAL A 62 8.16 -25.28 11.16
C VAL A 62 7.59 -26.49 11.90
N ALA A 63 8.40 -27.54 12.05
CA ALA A 63 7.97 -28.76 12.72
C ALA A 63 7.43 -28.46 14.12
N GLY A 64 6.26 -29.01 14.44
CA GLY A 64 5.57 -28.78 15.72
C GLY A 64 4.67 -27.55 15.78
N VAL A 65 4.64 -26.71 14.75
CA VAL A 65 3.68 -25.59 14.66
C VAL A 65 2.37 -26.08 14.07
N GLU A 66 1.29 -25.97 14.84
CA GLU A 66 -0.04 -26.38 14.41
C GLU A 66 -0.72 -25.25 13.61
N PRO A 67 -1.00 -25.42 12.30
CA PRO A 67 -1.52 -24.35 11.43
C PRO A 67 -2.90 -23.82 11.84
N ARG A 68 -3.69 -24.64 12.55
CA ARG A 68 -5.09 -24.35 12.86
C ARG A 68 -5.27 -23.73 14.25
N SER A 69 -4.18 -23.48 14.97
CA SER A 69 -4.21 -22.91 16.31
C SER A 69 -3.60 -21.51 16.30
N ASN A 70 -4.44 -20.49 16.50
CA ASN A 70 -3.99 -19.10 16.63
C ASN A 70 -2.97 -18.94 17.77
N LYS A 71 -3.11 -19.73 18.85
CA LYS A 71 -2.15 -19.76 19.95
C LYS A 71 -0.77 -20.26 19.51
N ALA A 72 -0.73 -21.38 18.77
CA ALA A 72 0.53 -21.95 18.29
C ALA A 72 1.24 -21.02 17.29
N LEU A 73 0.48 -20.31 16.47
CA LEU A 73 1.03 -19.31 15.55
C LEU A 73 1.58 -18.08 16.27
N LEU A 74 0.90 -17.61 17.32
CA LEU A 74 1.36 -16.49 18.14
C LEU A 74 2.66 -16.83 18.88
N GLU A 75 2.73 -18.00 19.50
CA GLU A 75 3.94 -18.49 20.18
C GLU A 75 5.13 -18.62 19.20
N ALA A 76 4.88 -19.08 17.97
CA ALA A 76 5.91 -19.20 16.94
C ALA A 76 6.45 -17.85 16.42
N LEU A 77 5.74 -16.75 16.66
CA LEU A 77 6.13 -15.40 16.24
C LEU A 77 7.24 -14.82 17.15
N GLY A 78 7.31 -15.25 18.41
CA GLY A 78 8.23 -14.71 19.42
C GLY A 78 7.90 -13.28 19.88
N ASP A 79 8.79 -12.69 20.68
CA ASP A 79 8.62 -11.35 21.29
C ASP A 79 9.16 -10.17 20.43
N ASP A 80 9.75 -10.46 19.26
CA ASP A 80 10.39 -9.45 18.39
C ASP A 80 9.41 -8.76 17.41
N ALA A 81 8.12 -8.67 17.77
CA ALA A 81 7.06 -8.08 16.91
C ALA A 81 7.04 -6.54 16.92
#